data_AF-A0A9N9MK06-F1
#
_entry.id   AF-A0A9N9MK06-F1
#
_cell.length_a   1.000
_cell.length_b   1.000
_cell.length_c   1.000
_cell.angle_alpha   90.00
_cell.angle_beta   90.00
_cell.angle_gamma   90.00
#
_symmetry.space_group_name_H-M   'P 1'
#
loop_
_entity.id
_entity.type
_entity.pdbx_description
1 polymer ?
#
loop_
_entity_poly.entity_id
_entity_poly.type
_entity_poly.pdbx_seq_one_letter_code
_entity_poly.pdbx_strand_id
1 'polypeptide(L)'
;MSFEYYTNWWIQSKKNLEELNNKDEGIRAKFKPITDRNLANQLIGGLYTHYSLLVQDLSACVDQMAQAQKRFSAKKLLDSACIRLNEFNDELRKISLSEYHYIDDTLVELKLIPYNVEILHPSLFHHRPVDIEDMISRIKQGESIYVPPVLTVVYSDTDLLEQDKDEPAKLKNVKSVAFSSKTELPAPDVKRISLGEGGEGDASTQKSTAYAIRLSRDVLTLPGIDLEQLKIKRQQTSFIDALLCIQIAERARQERLYFHDKNIIYQRSKALRDIKLKGKPLKPAAADVANLAAAKIQKVFRGYKDRETLKAREQQRRLLIGIYLIV
;
A
#
# COMPACT_ATOMS: atom_id res chain seq x y z
N MET A 1 -31.47 -24.30 18.04
CA MET A 1 -31.90 -24.90 16.77
C MET A 1 -31.33 -26.31 16.66
N SER A 2 -32.04 -27.24 16.02
CA SER A 2 -31.67 -28.66 15.96
C SER A 2 -30.54 -28.90 14.95
N PHE A 3 -29.80 -30.01 15.12
CA PHE A 3 -28.75 -30.44 14.20
C PHE A 3 -29.25 -30.64 12.75
N GLU A 4 -30.50 -31.09 12.61
CA GLU A 4 -31.17 -31.29 11.32
C GLU A 4 -31.37 -29.97 10.57
N TYR A 5 -31.71 -28.89 11.28
CA TYR A 5 -31.85 -27.57 10.69
C TYR A 5 -30.54 -27.11 10.00
N TYR A 6 -29.39 -27.23 10.68
CA TYR A 6 -28.11 -26.83 10.11
C TYR A 6 -27.67 -27.73 8.95
N THR A 7 -28.03 -29.01 8.99
CA THR A 7 -27.79 -29.94 7.88
C THR A 7 -28.60 -29.54 6.65
N ASN A 8 -29.88 -29.20 6.84
CA ASN A 8 -30.75 -28.72 5.77
C ASN A 8 -30.31 -27.35 5.24
N TRP A 9 -29.87 -26.45 6.12
CA TRP A 9 -29.31 -25.16 5.72
C TRP A 9 -28.07 -25.35 4.84
N TRP A 10 -27.13 -26.22 5.26
CA TRP A 10 -25.96 -26.55 4.43
C TRP A 10 -26.35 -27.12 3.05
N ILE A 11 -27.33 -28.03 2.99
CA ILE A 11 -27.81 -28.61 1.73
C ILE A 11 -28.39 -27.50 0.83
N GLN A 12 -29.18 -26.60 1.40
CA GLN A 12 -29.75 -25.47 0.67
C GLN A 12 -28.67 -24.51 0.17
N SER A 13 -27.70 -24.13 1.00
CA SER A 13 -26.59 -23.25 0.62
C SER A 13 -25.73 -23.88 -0.48
N LYS A 14 -25.49 -25.19 -0.44
CA LYS A 14 -24.79 -25.92 -1.50
C LYS A 14 -25.57 -25.87 -2.82
N LYS A 15 -26.88 -26.12 -2.78
CA LYS A 15 -27.74 -26.01 -3.97
C LYS A 15 -27.74 -24.60 -4.54
N ASN A 16 -27.85 -23.59 -3.69
CA ASN A 16 -27.78 -22.18 -4.09
C ASN A 16 -26.44 -21.84 -4.75
N LEU A 17 -25.33 -22.39 -4.26
CA LEU A 17 -24.01 -22.23 -4.87
C LEU A 17 -23.95 -22.82 -6.28
N GLU A 18 -24.44 -24.04 -6.47
CA GLU A 18 -24.46 -24.71 -7.78
C GLU A 18 -25.33 -23.94 -8.78
N GLU A 19 -26.53 -23.51 -8.37
CA GLU A 19 -27.42 -22.69 -9.20
C GLU A 19 -26.78 -21.35 -9.58
N LEU A 20 -26.11 -20.69 -8.62
CA LEU A 20 -25.47 -19.40 -8.86
C LEU A 20 -24.25 -19.54 -9.78
N ASN A 21 -23.45 -20.60 -9.62
CA ASN A 21 -22.33 -20.89 -10.51
C ASN A 21 -22.81 -21.12 -11.96
N ASN A 22 -23.90 -21.87 -12.15
CA ASN A 22 -24.50 -22.07 -13.48
C ASN A 22 -25.00 -20.75 -14.09
N LYS A 23 -25.55 -19.84 -13.28
CA LYS A 23 -25.96 -18.49 -13.75
C LYS A 23 -24.74 -17.66 -14.17
N ASP A 24 -23.67 -17.68 -13.38
CA ASP A 24 -22.41 -16.99 -13.69
C ASP A 24 -21.77 -17.52 -14.98
N GLU A 25 -21.63 -18.84 -15.11
CA GLU A 25 -21.14 -19.48 -16.33
C GLU A 25 -22.04 -19.15 -17.54
N GLY A 26 -23.36 -19.15 -17.34
CA GLY A 26 -24.32 -18.76 -18.37
C GLY A 26 -24.15 -17.32 -18.84
N ILE A 27 -23.88 -16.38 -17.94
CA ILE A 27 -23.61 -14.98 -18.27
C ILE A 27 -22.26 -14.86 -19.00
N ARG A 28 -21.21 -15.52 -18.51
CA ARG A 28 -19.88 -15.55 -19.13
C ARG A 28 -19.90 -16.14 -20.55
N ALA A 29 -20.73 -17.16 -20.79
CA ALA A 29 -20.86 -17.79 -22.10
C ALA A 29 -21.68 -16.93 -23.08
N LYS A 30 -22.76 -16.29 -22.60
CA LYS A 30 -23.67 -15.50 -23.44
C LYS A 30 -23.07 -14.17 -23.87
N PHE A 31 -22.37 -13.48 -22.97
CA PHE A 31 -21.91 -12.13 -23.21
C PHE A 31 -20.41 -12.09 -23.53
N LYS A 32 -20.09 -11.63 -24.74
CA LYS A 32 -18.76 -11.07 -25.08
C LYS A 32 -18.59 -9.70 -24.37
N PRO A 33 -17.42 -9.01 -24.43
CA PRO A 33 -17.21 -7.77 -23.69
C PRO A 33 -18.38 -6.80 -23.86
N ILE A 34 -19.08 -6.53 -22.76
CA ILE A 34 -20.32 -5.75 -22.78
C ILE A 34 -19.95 -4.27 -23.02
N THR A 35 -20.48 -3.69 -24.09
CA THR A 35 -20.25 -2.28 -24.43
C THR A 35 -21.05 -1.35 -23.52
N ASP A 36 -22.27 -1.75 -23.17
CA ASP A 36 -23.19 -0.93 -22.36
C ASP A 36 -22.88 -1.02 -20.87
N ARG A 37 -22.43 0.12 -20.33
CA ARG A 37 -22.03 0.26 -18.92
C ARG A 37 -23.14 -0.07 -17.92
N ASN A 38 -24.37 0.36 -18.21
CA ASN A 38 -25.49 0.19 -17.28
C ASN A 38 -25.94 -1.29 -17.21
N LEU A 39 -26.02 -1.95 -18.37
CA LEU A 39 -26.33 -3.37 -18.44
C LEU A 39 -25.24 -4.21 -17.74
N ALA A 40 -23.97 -3.86 -17.96
CA ALA A 40 -22.85 -4.51 -17.26
C ALA A 40 -22.97 -4.34 -15.73
N ASN A 41 -23.30 -3.13 -15.26
CA ASN A 41 -23.51 -2.87 -13.83
C ASN A 41 -24.68 -3.69 -13.26
N GLN A 42 -25.80 -3.80 -14.00
CA GLN A 42 -26.97 -4.57 -13.55
C GLN A 42 -26.67 -6.07 -13.47
N LEU A 43 -26.05 -6.65 -14.51
CA LEU A 43 -25.73 -8.08 -14.53
C LEU A 43 -24.72 -8.47 -13.46
N ILE A 44 -23.60 -7.74 -13.38
CA ILE A 44 -22.55 -8.02 -12.39
C ILE A 44 -23.04 -7.67 -10.98
N GLY A 45 -23.85 -6.62 -10.84
CA GLY A 45 -24.41 -6.19 -9.57
C GLY A 45 -25.40 -7.21 -8.99
N GLY A 46 -26.21 -7.83 -9.86
CA GLY A 46 -27.07 -8.95 -9.48
C GLY A 46 -26.28 -10.16 -9.00
N LEU A 47 -25.22 -10.55 -9.75
CA LEU A 47 -24.33 -11.63 -9.33
C LEU A 47 -23.65 -11.31 -7.99
N TYR A 48 -23.10 -10.11 -7.83
CA TYR A 48 -22.48 -9.64 -6.59
C TYR A 48 -23.43 -9.76 -5.40
N THR A 49 -24.68 -9.29 -5.55
CA THR A 49 -25.70 -9.35 -4.49
C THR A 49 -25.99 -10.79 -4.07
N HIS A 50 -26.16 -11.69 -5.03
CA HIS A 50 -26.40 -13.11 -4.72
C HIS A 50 -25.18 -13.80 -4.10
N TYR A 51 -23.96 -13.49 -4.55
CA TYR A 51 -22.74 -14.04 -3.95
C TYR A 51 -22.50 -13.50 -2.53
N SER A 52 -22.85 -12.25 -2.24
CA SER A 52 -22.79 -11.70 -0.87
C SER A 52 -23.67 -12.49 0.10
N LEU A 53 -24.92 -12.76 -0.28
CA LEU A 53 -25.82 -13.59 0.52
C LEU A 53 -25.30 -15.02 0.68
N LEU A 54 -24.80 -15.61 -0.40
CA LEU A 54 -24.24 -16.96 -0.37
C LEU A 54 -23.03 -17.06 0.57
N VAL A 55 -22.14 -16.07 0.56
CA VAL A 55 -20.98 -16.02 1.46
C VAL A 55 -21.41 -15.92 2.91
N GLN A 56 -22.44 -15.13 3.24
CA GLN A 56 -22.98 -15.05 4.59
C GLN A 56 -23.59 -16.38 5.05
N ASP A 57 -24.40 -17.03 4.20
CA ASP A 57 -24.98 -18.34 4.47
C ASP A 57 -23.92 -19.43 4.68
N LEU A 58 -22.90 -19.46 3.82
CA LEU A 58 -21.78 -20.41 3.93
C LEU A 58 -20.93 -20.14 5.17
N SER A 59 -20.71 -18.88 5.54
CA SER A 59 -20.03 -18.50 6.78
C SER A 59 -20.79 -19.01 8.01
N ALA A 60 -22.11 -18.76 8.06
CA ALA A 60 -22.96 -19.27 9.14
C ALA A 60 -22.96 -20.79 9.21
N CYS A 61 -23.04 -21.47 8.06
CA CYS A 61 -22.94 -22.92 7.98
C CYS A 61 -21.58 -23.42 8.52
N VAL A 62 -20.47 -22.84 8.07
CA VAL A 62 -19.12 -23.20 8.53
C VAL A 62 -18.97 -23.05 10.04
N ASP A 63 -19.58 -22.04 10.66
CA ASP A 63 -19.51 -21.84 12.11
C ASP A 63 -20.39 -22.81 12.91
N GLN A 64 -21.54 -23.19 12.38
CA GLN A 64 -22.46 -24.14 13.03
C GLN A 64 -22.14 -25.62 12.76
N MET A 65 -21.17 -25.91 11.89
CA MET A 65 -20.74 -27.29 11.57
C MET A 65 -19.97 -27.95 12.72
N ALA A 66 -20.58 -28.96 13.34
CA ALA A 66 -19.99 -29.73 14.42
C ALA A 66 -18.81 -30.62 13.99
N GLN A 67 -18.82 -31.15 12.76
CA GLN A 67 -17.77 -32.07 12.29
C GLN A 67 -16.59 -31.31 11.67
N ALA A 68 -15.42 -31.35 12.34
CA ALA A 68 -14.22 -30.63 11.94
C ALA A 68 -13.72 -30.96 10.52
N GLN A 69 -13.78 -32.23 10.11
CA GLN A 69 -13.35 -32.67 8.78
C GLN A 69 -14.19 -32.03 7.66
N LYS A 70 -15.51 -32.03 7.81
CA LYS A 70 -16.41 -31.40 6.84
C LYS A 70 -16.26 -29.88 6.84
N ARG A 71 -16.02 -29.28 8.01
CA ARG A 71 -15.79 -27.84 8.17
C ARG A 71 -14.58 -27.36 7.37
N PHE A 72 -13.51 -28.15 7.30
CA PHE A 72 -12.32 -27.77 6.51
C PHE A 72 -12.63 -27.67 5.00
N SER A 73 -13.34 -28.65 4.45
CA SER A 73 -13.76 -28.61 3.04
C SER A 73 -14.76 -27.48 2.77
N ALA A 74 -15.71 -27.24 3.69
CA ALA A 74 -16.67 -26.15 3.58
C ALA A 74 -15.98 -24.77 3.66
N LYS A 75 -14.93 -24.63 4.47
CA LYS A 75 -14.09 -23.42 4.51
C LYS A 75 -13.42 -23.13 3.16
N LYS A 76 -12.83 -24.15 2.51
CA LYS A 76 -12.26 -23.95 1.17
C LYS A 76 -13.30 -23.48 0.15
N LEU A 77 -14.52 -23.99 0.24
CA LEU A 77 -15.62 -23.57 -0.61
C LEU A 77 -16.01 -22.11 -0.32
N LEU A 78 -16.13 -21.74 0.95
CA LEU A 78 -16.35 -20.36 1.38
C LEU A 78 -15.24 -19.43 0.87
N ASP A 79 -13.97 -19.80 1.02
CA ASP A 79 -12.83 -19.01 0.54
C ASP A 79 -12.91 -18.80 -0.98
N SER A 80 -13.24 -19.85 -1.74
CA SER A 80 -13.43 -19.74 -3.19
C SER A 80 -14.60 -18.82 -3.58
N ALA A 81 -15.71 -18.87 -2.83
CA ALA A 81 -16.85 -17.99 -3.03
C ALA A 81 -16.50 -16.53 -2.69
N CYS A 82 -15.72 -16.31 -1.62
CA CYS A 82 -15.20 -15.00 -1.26
C CYS A 82 -14.26 -14.44 -2.35
N ILE A 83 -13.39 -15.26 -2.94
CA ILE A 83 -12.54 -14.84 -4.06
C ILE A 83 -13.40 -14.39 -5.24
N ARG A 84 -14.38 -15.21 -5.65
CA ARG A 84 -15.28 -14.88 -6.76
C ARG A 84 -16.08 -13.60 -6.50
N LEU A 85 -16.56 -13.40 -5.28
CA LEU A 85 -17.24 -12.16 -4.88
C LEU A 85 -16.33 -10.93 -5.00
N ASN A 86 -15.05 -11.05 -4.64
CA ASN A 86 -14.08 -9.96 -4.79
C ASN A 86 -13.78 -9.64 -6.25
N GLU A 87 -13.76 -10.63 -7.13
CA GLU A 87 -13.62 -10.40 -8.57
C GLU A 87 -14.79 -9.55 -9.10
N PHE A 88 -16.03 -9.84 -8.69
CA PHE A 88 -17.18 -9.02 -9.05
C PHE A 88 -17.12 -7.60 -8.45
N ASN A 89 -16.66 -7.47 -7.21
CA ASN A 89 -16.43 -6.17 -6.57
C ASN A 89 -15.44 -5.33 -7.40
N ASP A 90 -14.35 -5.95 -7.87
CA ASP A 90 -13.36 -5.31 -8.74
C ASP A 90 -13.92 -4.90 -10.09
N GLU A 91 -14.73 -5.76 -10.71
CA GLU A 91 -15.39 -5.47 -11.98
C GLU A 91 -16.39 -4.32 -11.84
N LEU A 92 -17.25 -4.34 -10.82
CA LEU A 92 -18.20 -3.25 -10.54
C LEU A 92 -17.48 -1.94 -10.26
N ARG A 93 -16.35 -1.97 -9.56
CA ARG A 93 -15.55 -0.77 -9.33
C ARG A 93 -14.95 -0.23 -10.63
N LYS A 94 -14.50 -1.10 -11.53
CA LYS A 94 -14.00 -0.66 -12.86
C LYS A 94 -15.10 0.01 -13.68
N ILE A 95 -16.33 -0.50 -13.59
CA ILE A 95 -17.51 0.00 -14.31
C ILE A 95 -17.99 1.34 -13.73
N SER A 96 -18.13 1.43 -12.41
CA SER A 96 -18.74 2.57 -11.72
C SER A 96 -17.73 3.61 -11.25
N LEU A 97 -16.43 3.28 -11.26
CA LEU A 97 -15.34 4.14 -10.78
C LEU A 97 -15.56 4.64 -9.33
N SER A 98 -16.24 3.82 -8.52
CA SER A 98 -16.66 4.13 -7.16
C SER A 98 -16.40 2.93 -6.25
N GLU A 99 -15.99 3.19 -5.00
CA GLU A 99 -15.90 2.16 -3.96
C GLU A 99 -17.28 1.65 -3.53
N TYR A 100 -18.30 2.51 -3.65
CA TYR A 100 -19.69 2.17 -3.40
C TYR A 100 -20.35 1.66 -4.67
N HIS A 101 -21.07 0.54 -4.58
CA HIS A 101 -21.77 -0.09 -5.69
C HIS A 101 -23.24 0.35 -5.69
N TYR A 102 -23.66 1.02 -6.75
CA TYR A 102 -25.06 1.40 -6.96
C TYR A 102 -25.79 0.23 -7.60
N ILE A 103 -26.46 -0.59 -6.79
CA ILE A 103 -27.17 -1.80 -7.23
C ILE A 103 -28.64 -1.78 -6.79
N ASP A 104 -29.22 -0.59 -6.75
CA ASP A 104 -30.54 -0.33 -6.19
C ASP A 104 -31.63 -1.15 -6.89
N ASP A 105 -31.54 -1.30 -8.22
CA ASP A 105 -32.51 -2.07 -9.01
C ASP A 105 -32.58 -3.54 -8.55
N THR A 106 -31.43 -4.19 -8.37
CA THR A 106 -31.42 -5.61 -7.95
C THR A 106 -31.77 -5.76 -6.48
N LEU A 107 -31.43 -4.77 -5.64
CA LEU A 107 -31.83 -4.76 -4.23
C LEU A 107 -33.36 -4.66 -4.10
N VAL A 108 -33.99 -3.80 -4.90
CA VAL A 108 -35.45 -3.65 -4.94
C VAL A 108 -36.11 -4.95 -5.43
N GLU A 109 -35.59 -5.56 -6.49
CA GLU A 109 -36.10 -6.85 -7.01
C GLU A 109 -36.06 -7.95 -5.94
N LEU A 110 -34.97 -8.04 -5.19
CA LEU A 110 -34.77 -9.05 -4.15
C LEU A 110 -35.35 -8.66 -2.78
N LYS A 111 -35.94 -7.45 -2.66
CA LYS A 111 -36.45 -6.88 -1.40
C LYS A 111 -35.39 -6.84 -0.30
N LEU A 112 -34.16 -6.49 -0.67
CA LEU A 112 -33.02 -6.41 0.23
C LEU A 112 -32.71 -4.95 0.59
N ILE A 113 -32.12 -4.78 1.76
CA ILE A 113 -31.57 -3.51 2.23
C ILE A 113 -30.05 -3.54 1.95
N PRO A 114 -29.39 -2.41 1.64
CA PRO A 114 -27.95 -2.37 1.42
C PRO A 114 -27.12 -3.04 2.53
N TYR A 115 -27.56 -2.91 3.79
CA TYR A 115 -26.94 -3.56 4.95
C TYR A 115 -26.85 -5.10 4.83
N ASN A 116 -27.77 -5.73 4.09
CA ASN A 116 -27.76 -7.18 3.88
C ASN A 116 -26.67 -7.61 2.89
N VAL A 117 -26.14 -6.70 2.07
CA VAL A 117 -25.13 -6.99 1.03
C VAL A 117 -23.75 -6.47 1.44
N GLU A 118 -23.71 -5.43 2.26
CA GLU A 118 -22.47 -4.92 2.84
C GLU A 118 -21.84 -5.94 3.80
N ILE A 119 -20.72 -6.53 3.39
CA ILE A 119 -19.93 -7.41 4.27
C ILE A 119 -19.14 -6.54 5.25
N LEU A 120 -19.84 -6.10 6.30
CA LEU A 120 -19.29 -5.42 7.47
C LEU A 120 -19.30 -6.38 8.66
N HIS A 121 -18.48 -7.42 8.61
CA HIS A 121 -18.39 -8.35 9.74
C HIS A 121 -17.70 -7.66 10.94
N PRO A 122 -18.26 -7.71 12.17
CA PRO A 122 -17.75 -6.98 13.33
C PRO A 122 -16.26 -7.21 13.65
N SER A 123 -15.73 -8.40 13.36
CA SER A 123 -14.30 -8.71 13.54
C SER A 123 -13.37 -8.18 12.45
N LEU A 124 -13.91 -7.51 11.41
CA LEU A 124 -13.15 -6.82 10.37
C LEU A 124 -13.01 -5.32 10.66
N PHE A 125 -13.76 -4.79 11.64
CA PHE A 125 -13.44 -3.48 12.18
C PHE A 125 -12.14 -3.60 12.96
N HIS A 126 -11.27 -2.60 12.83
CA HIS A 126 -10.03 -2.50 13.58
C HIS A 126 -10.25 -3.00 15.01
N HIS A 127 -9.46 -4.00 15.45
CA HIS A 127 -9.30 -4.20 16.88
C HIS A 127 -8.99 -2.84 17.47
N ARG A 128 -9.80 -2.39 18.44
CA ARG A 128 -9.49 -1.18 19.17
C ARG A 128 -8.05 -1.34 19.67
N PRO A 129 -7.09 -0.50 19.25
CA PRO A 129 -5.71 -0.64 19.70
C PRO A 129 -5.71 -0.54 21.23
N VAL A 130 -4.90 -1.38 21.87
CA VAL A 130 -4.86 -1.54 23.35
C VAL A 130 -4.74 -0.19 24.04
N ASP A 131 -3.93 0.71 23.48
CA ASP A 131 -3.74 2.08 23.95
C ASP A 131 -5.04 2.90 24.07
N ILE A 132 -6.03 2.66 23.20
CA ILE A 132 -7.32 3.35 23.25
C ILE A 132 -8.23 2.75 24.33
N GLU A 133 -8.17 1.43 24.56
CA GLU A 133 -8.91 0.81 25.67
C GLU A 133 -8.35 1.24 27.02
N ASP A 134 -7.03 1.32 27.13
CA ASP A 134 -6.32 1.84 28.30
C ASP A 134 -6.62 3.33 28.50
N MET A 135 -6.59 4.15 27.44
CA MET A 135 -7.00 5.56 27.52
C MET A 135 -8.46 5.72 27.97
N ILE A 136 -9.40 4.94 27.42
CA ILE A 136 -10.82 5.02 27.80
C ILE A 136 -11.03 4.57 29.24
N SER A 137 -10.28 3.57 29.70
CA SER A 137 -10.29 3.13 31.10
C SER A 137 -9.77 4.23 32.03
N ARG A 138 -8.68 4.90 31.65
CA ARG A 138 -8.09 6.04 32.38
C ARG A 138 -9.02 7.27 32.40
N ILE A 139 -9.71 7.57 31.29
CA ILE A 139 -10.72 8.64 31.21
C ILE A 139 -11.91 8.33 32.11
N LYS A 140 -12.40 7.08 32.13
CA LYS A 140 -13.46 6.65 33.05
C LYS A 140 -13.04 6.73 34.52
N GLN A 141 -11.74 6.57 34.80
CA GLN A 141 -11.12 6.77 36.11
C GLN A 141 -10.87 8.26 36.44
N GLY A 142 -11.18 9.18 35.51
CA GLY A 142 -11.11 10.63 35.73
C GLY A 142 -9.80 11.29 35.30
N GLU A 143 -8.92 10.60 34.60
CA GLU A 143 -7.67 11.19 34.10
C GLU A 143 -7.92 12.09 32.88
N SER A 144 -7.37 13.31 32.91
CA SER A 144 -7.37 14.22 31.76
C SER A 144 -6.31 13.82 30.74
N ILE A 145 -6.72 13.65 29.48
CA ILE A 145 -5.86 13.24 28.35
C ILE A 145 -4.82 14.32 28.02
N TYR A 146 -5.07 15.57 28.39
CA TYR A 146 -4.19 16.69 28.09
C TYR A 146 -4.20 17.71 29.23
N VAL A 147 -3.03 17.95 29.82
CA VAL A 147 -2.79 19.11 30.67
C VAL A 147 -2.00 20.11 29.82
N PRO A 148 -2.59 21.24 29.42
CA PRO A 148 -1.86 22.25 28.65
C PRO A 148 -0.64 22.72 29.44
N PRO A 149 0.55 22.82 28.82
CA PRO A 149 1.72 23.33 29.49
C PRO A 149 1.47 24.77 29.94
N VAL A 150 1.76 25.07 31.21
CA VAL A 150 1.63 26.42 31.75
C VAL A 150 2.59 27.33 31.00
N LEU A 151 2.06 28.40 30.41
CA LEU A 151 2.86 29.40 29.70
C LEU A 151 3.63 30.24 30.72
N THR A 152 4.90 29.92 30.95
CA THR A 152 5.81 30.77 31.74
C THR A 152 6.31 31.89 30.83
N VAL A 153 5.62 33.02 30.79
CA VAL A 153 6.11 34.20 30.08
C VAL A 153 7.14 34.89 30.97
N VAL A 154 8.42 34.67 30.69
CA VAL A 154 9.53 35.41 31.31
C VAL A 154 9.78 36.63 30.44
N TYR A 155 9.34 37.81 30.91
CA TYR A 155 9.78 39.08 30.33
C TYR A 155 11.17 39.41 30.89
N SER A 156 12.13 39.65 30.00
CA SER A 156 13.40 40.27 30.39
C SER A 156 13.20 41.79 30.48
N ASP A 157 13.22 42.33 31.70
CA ASP A 157 13.05 43.75 32.02
C ASP A 157 14.26 44.61 31.58
N THR A 158 14.57 44.71 30.29
CA THR A 158 15.70 45.54 29.83
C THR A 158 15.44 46.37 28.56
N ASP A 159 14.20 46.72 28.21
CA ASP A 159 13.93 47.57 27.04
C ASP A 159 12.83 48.63 27.31
N LEU A 160 12.92 49.36 28.42
CA LEU A 160 12.18 50.62 28.61
C LEU A 160 13.16 51.71 29.08
N LEU A 161 13.08 52.88 28.44
CA LEU A 161 13.94 54.10 28.52
C LEU A 161 15.03 54.11 27.42
N GLU A 162 15.15 55.03 26.45
CA GLU A 162 14.54 56.33 26.13
C GLU A 162 14.62 56.51 24.59
N GLN A 163 13.60 57.11 23.98
CA GLN A 163 13.63 57.53 22.58
C GLN A 163 13.98 59.01 22.51
N ASP A 164 15.13 59.36 21.93
CA ASP A 164 15.34 60.68 21.35
C ASP A 164 15.46 60.60 19.82
N LYS A 165 14.91 61.64 19.19
CA LYS A 165 14.56 61.76 17.78
C LYS A 165 15.78 62.20 16.96
N ASP A 166 16.01 61.54 15.82
CA ASP A 166 16.22 62.14 14.48
C ASP A 166 16.95 61.18 13.50
N GLU A 167 16.47 61.19 12.25
CA GLU A 167 16.96 60.54 11.00
C GLU A 167 16.66 59.05 10.66
N PRO A 168 16.52 58.71 9.35
CA PRO A 168 15.64 57.63 8.89
C PRO A 168 16.34 56.34 8.40
N ALA A 169 15.53 55.27 8.38
CA ALA A 169 15.67 54.02 7.63
C ALA A 169 16.84 53.07 7.98
N LYS A 170 16.49 51.98 8.69
CA LYS A 170 16.95 50.61 8.36
C LYS A 170 16.04 49.58 9.04
N LEU A 171 15.34 48.78 8.23
CA LEU A 171 14.69 47.53 8.65
C LEU A 171 15.75 46.65 9.35
N LYS A 172 15.61 46.43 10.66
CA LYS A 172 16.31 45.34 11.35
C LYS A 172 15.36 44.16 11.47
N ASN A 173 15.74 43.11 10.78
CA ASN A 173 15.05 41.84 10.69
C ASN A 173 15.28 41.01 11.97
N VAL A 174 14.25 40.26 12.37
CA VAL A 174 14.22 39.06 13.23
C VAL A 174 14.66 39.19 14.71
N LYS A 175 13.71 38.93 15.62
CA LYS A 175 13.96 38.06 16.79
C LYS A 175 12.96 36.91 16.74
N SER A 176 13.49 35.73 16.45
CA SER A 176 12.79 34.45 16.49
C SER A 176 12.28 34.20 17.90
N VAL A 177 10.98 33.92 18.02
CA VAL A 177 10.42 33.33 19.24
C VAL A 177 10.95 31.90 19.32
N ALA A 178 11.90 31.65 20.21
CA ALA A 178 12.40 30.31 20.47
C ALA A 178 11.41 29.58 21.39
N PHE A 179 10.77 28.53 20.87
CA PHE A 179 10.05 27.56 21.69
C PHE A 179 11.07 26.57 22.27
N SER A 180 11.38 26.67 23.56
CA SER A 180 12.23 25.69 24.24
C SER A 180 11.35 24.57 24.79
N SER A 181 11.25 23.45 24.07
CA SER A 181 10.78 22.19 24.63
C SER A 181 11.98 21.42 25.19
N LYS A 182 12.30 21.60 26.47
CA LYS A 182 13.17 20.66 27.18
C LYS A 182 12.34 19.43 27.53
N THR A 183 12.49 18.37 26.74
CA THR A 183 12.19 17.00 27.16
C THR A 183 13.47 16.19 26.98
N GLU A 184 14.13 15.89 28.08
CA GLU A 184 15.30 15.01 28.11
C GLU A 184 14.83 13.56 27.99
N LEU A 185 15.14 12.93 26.85
CA LEU A 185 15.19 11.47 26.68
C LEU A 185 16.50 11.16 25.94
N PRO A 186 17.29 10.16 26.39
CA PRO A 186 18.64 9.92 25.88
C PRO A 186 18.64 9.31 24.47
N ALA A 187 19.41 9.90 23.56
CA ALA A 187 19.63 9.40 22.21
C ALA A 187 20.85 8.45 22.16
N PRO A 188 20.82 7.37 21.36
CA PRO A 188 21.96 6.49 21.13
C PRO A 188 22.95 7.10 20.11
N ASP A 189 24.23 6.88 20.38
CA ASP A 189 25.38 7.39 19.63
C ASP A 189 25.44 6.91 18.17
N VAL A 190 25.38 7.86 17.23
CA VAL A 190 25.88 7.68 15.86
C VAL A 190 26.90 8.78 15.58
N LYS A 191 28.19 8.44 15.66
CA LYS A 191 29.26 9.33 15.20
C LYS A 191 29.43 9.22 13.69
N ARG A 192 29.10 10.32 13.03
CA ARG A 192 29.42 10.68 11.64
C ARG A 192 30.77 11.40 11.64
N ILE A 193 31.71 11.04 10.76
CA ILE A 193 32.70 12.00 10.27
C ILE A 193 32.84 11.84 8.75
N SER A 194 32.62 12.98 8.09
CA SER A 194 32.84 13.31 6.69
C SER A 194 34.05 14.24 6.58
N LEU A 195 34.75 14.25 5.44
CA LEU A 195 35.42 15.38 4.75
C LEU A 195 36.25 14.77 3.61
N GLY A 196 35.92 14.97 2.32
CA GLY A 196 36.31 16.12 1.48
C GLY A 196 37.45 15.66 0.54
N GLU A 197 37.69 16.07 -0.71
CA GLU A 197 37.18 17.05 -1.67
C GLU A 197 37.77 16.68 -3.06
N GLY A 198 37.17 17.17 -4.17
CA GLY A 198 37.75 17.32 -5.52
C GLY A 198 38.10 16.03 -6.29
N GLY A 199 37.63 15.74 -7.50
CA GLY A 199 37.30 16.60 -8.63
C GLY A 199 38.43 16.55 -9.67
N GLU A 200 38.29 15.72 -10.72
CA GLU A 200 38.59 16.04 -12.14
C GLU A 200 38.70 14.79 -13.04
N GLY A 201 38.06 14.87 -14.22
CA GLY A 201 38.70 14.53 -15.49
C GLY A 201 38.73 13.08 -16.00
N ASP A 202 37.75 12.77 -16.86
CA ASP A 202 37.76 11.90 -18.05
C ASP A 202 39.05 11.15 -18.45
N ALA A 203 38.94 9.83 -18.66
CA ALA A 203 39.17 9.18 -19.97
C ALA A 203 39.10 7.65 -19.88
N SER A 204 38.43 7.08 -20.87
CA SER A 204 38.32 5.67 -21.21
C SER A 204 39.66 4.92 -21.23
N THR A 205 39.73 3.74 -20.59
CA THR A 205 40.41 2.58 -21.17
C THR A 205 39.84 1.31 -20.54
N GLN A 206 39.30 0.42 -21.38
CA GLN A 206 38.98 -0.95 -20.98
C GLN A 206 40.24 -1.62 -20.45
N LYS A 207 40.25 -1.98 -19.16
CA LYS A 207 41.21 -2.96 -18.63
C LYS A 207 40.45 -3.95 -17.78
N SER A 208 40.42 -5.18 -18.28
CA SER A 208 40.09 -6.37 -17.52
C SER A 208 40.95 -6.37 -16.25
N THR A 209 40.32 -6.08 -15.12
CA THR A 209 40.91 -6.40 -13.83
C THR A 209 40.22 -7.67 -13.39
N ALA A 210 40.90 -8.78 -13.70
CA ALA A 210 40.75 -10.00 -12.94
C ALA A 210 40.87 -9.59 -11.47
N TYR A 211 39.75 -9.53 -10.75
CA TYR A 211 39.77 -9.47 -9.31
C TYR A 211 40.33 -10.81 -8.87
N ALA A 212 41.66 -10.83 -8.76
CA ALA A 212 42.37 -11.80 -7.97
C ALA A 212 41.65 -11.86 -6.63
N ILE A 213 40.95 -12.97 -6.40
CA ILE A 213 40.57 -13.39 -5.08
C ILE A 213 41.91 -13.51 -4.35
N ARG A 214 42.32 -12.44 -3.67
CA ARG A 214 43.30 -12.53 -2.60
C ARG A 214 42.59 -13.33 -1.52
N LEU A 215 42.63 -14.65 -1.66
CA LEU A 215 42.53 -15.56 -0.53
C LEU A 215 43.63 -15.09 0.41
N SER A 216 43.24 -14.38 1.47
CA SER A 216 44.14 -13.89 2.49
C SER A 216 44.97 -15.06 2.98
N ARG A 217 46.25 -15.04 2.61
CA ARG A 217 47.27 -16.03 2.93
C ARG A 217 47.73 -15.85 4.38
N ASP A 218 46.80 -15.54 5.28
CA ASP A 218 47.07 -15.10 6.65
C ASP A 218 46.43 -16.05 7.68
N VAL A 219 46.33 -17.34 7.34
CA VAL A 219 46.00 -18.40 8.31
C VAL A 219 47.09 -19.46 8.30
N LEU A 220 48.34 -19.04 8.51
CA LEU A 220 49.42 -19.91 8.94
C LEU A 220 50.47 -19.05 9.63
N THR A 221 50.29 -18.84 10.94
CA THR A 221 51.33 -18.66 11.99
C THR A 221 50.82 -17.76 13.13
N LEU A 222 50.02 -18.33 14.04
CA LEU A 222 49.92 -17.80 15.40
C LEU A 222 50.07 -18.99 16.36
N PRO A 223 51.12 -19.03 17.20
CA PRO A 223 51.33 -20.13 18.13
C PRO A 223 50.33 -20.02 19.29
N GLY A 224 49.60 -21.11 19.56
CA GLY A 224 48.78 -21.27 20.76
C GLY A 224 47.27 -21.04 20.62
N ILE A 225 46.61 -21.63 19.62
CA ILE A 225 45.14 -21.59 19.48
C ILE A 225 44.59 -23.01 19.43
N ASP A 226 43.64 -23.32 20.31
CA ASP A 226 42.94 -24.61 20.36
C ASP A 226 42.28 -24.97 19.01
N LEU A 227 42.34 -26.25 18.63
CA LEU A 227 41.78 -26.80 17.38
C LEU A 227 40.30 -26.45 17.16
N GLU A 228 39.54 -26.25 18.22
CA GLU A 228 38.13 -25.87 18.16
C GLU A 228 37.93 -24.40 17.77
N GLN A 229 38.75 -23.49 18.31
CA GLN A 229 38.69 -22.06 17.98
C GLN A 229 39.05 -21.80 16.52
N LEU A 230 39.95 -22.60 15.94
CA LEU A 230 40.29 -22.57 14.51
C LEU A 230 39.12 -23.02 13.62
N LYS A 231 38.37 -24.05 14.03
CA LYS A 231 37.17 -24.51 13.30
C LYS A 231 36.06 -23.45 13.35
N ILE A 232 35.83 -22.83 14.50
CA ILE A 232 34.83 -21.75 14.66
C ILE A 232 35.20 -20.56 13.77
N LYS A 233 36.47 -20.12 13.78
CA LYS A 233 36.94 -19.03 12.91
C LYS A 233 36.78 -19.37 11.42
N ARG A 234 37.09 -20.61 11.01
CA ARG A 234 36.89 -21.06 9.62
C ARG A 234 35.41 -21.07 9.22
N GLN A 235 34.52 -21.47 10.12
CA GLN A 235 33.07 -21.39 9.89
C GLN A 235 32.58 -19.94 9.79
N GLN A 236 33.09 -19.05 10.65
CA GLN A 236 32.78 -17.62 10.60
C GLN A 236 33.25 -16.97 9.30
N THR A 237 34.47 -17.26 8.84
CA THR A 237 34.96 -16.73 7.55
C THR A 237 34.13 -17.27 6.38
N SER A 238 33.82 -18.57 6.39
CA SER A 238 32.96 -19.16 5.36
C SER A 238 31.56 -18.55 5.33
N PHE A 239 31.02 -18.18 6.49
CA PHE A 239 29.72 -17.51 6.60
C PHE A 239 29.78 -16.07 6.06
N ILE A 240 30.83 -15.32 6.41
CA ILE A 240 31.04 -13.96 5.93
C ILE A 240 31.24 -13.94 4.40
N ASP A 241 32.02 -14.88 3.86
CA ASP A 241 32.24 -15.00 2.42
C ASP A 241 30.93 -15.32 1.68
N ALA A 242 30.11 -16.22 2.23
CA ALA A 242 28.79 -16.52 1.68
C ALA A 242 27.86 -15.29 1.73
N LEU A 243 27.88 -14.54 2.83
CA LEU A 243 27.10 -13.30 2.98
C LEU A 243 27.52 -12.25 1.95
N LEU A 244 28.82 -12.05 1.76
CA LEU A 244 29.36 -11.12 0.77
C LEU A 244 28.97 -11.53 -0.66
N CYS A 245 29.07 -12.82 -1.00
CA CYS A 245 28.60 -13.34 -2.28
C CYS A 245 27.12 -13.02 -2.53
N ILE A 246 26.26 -13.24 -1.52
CA ILE A 246 24.82 -12.92 -1.61
C ILE A 246 24.61 -11.41 -1.77
N GLN A 247 25.30 -10.59 -0.98
CA GLN A 247 25.18 -9.13 -1.06
C GLN A 247 25.64 -8.57 -2.41
N ILE A 248 26.75 -9.08 -2.95
CA ILE A 248 27.28 -8.69 -4.26
C ILE A 248 26.30 -9.13 -5.37
N ALA A 249 25.79 -10.36 -5.29
CA ALA A 249 24.81 -10.87 -6.25
C ALA A 249 23.51 -10.05 -6.22
N GLU A 250 23.03 -9.68 -5.03
CA GLU A 250 21.83 -8.87 -4.86
C GLU A 250 22.05 -7.43 -5.33
N ARG A 251 23.19 -6.81 -5.00
CA ARG A 251 23.57 -5.48 -5.54
C ARG A 251 23.65 -5.52 -7.07
N ALA A 252 24.26 -6.54 -7.66
CA ALA A 252 24.33 -6.70 -9.11
C ALA A 252 22.95 -6.95 -9.73
N ARG A 253 22.05 -7.68 -9.05
CA ARG A 253 20.66 -7.86 -9.49
C ARG A 253 19.90 -6.53 -9.48
N GLN A 254 20.04 -5.75 -8.43
CA GLN A 254 19.44 -4.42 -8.30
C GLN A 254 19.98 -3.46 -9.36
N GLU A 255 21.27 -3.47 -9.64
CA GLU A 255 21.89 -2.65 -10.69
C GLU A 255 21.37 -3.02 -12.08
N ARG A 256 21.21 -4.32 -12.37
CA ARG A 256 20.59 -4.78 -13.62
C ARG A 256 19.15 -4.30 -13.77
N LEU A 257 18.35 -4.39 -12.70
CA LEU A 257 16.97 -3.92 -12.69
C LEU A 257 16.89 -2.40 -12.89
N TYR A 258 17.68 -1.64 -12.13
CA TYR A 258 17.78 -0.19 -12.25
C TYR A 258 18.22 0.23 -13.65
N PHE A 259 19.25 -0.44 -14.21
CA PHE A 259 19.71 -0.18 -15.57
C PHE A 259 18.61 -0.45 -16.60
N HIS A 260 17.91 -1.59 -16.47
CA HIS A 260 16.81 -1.94 -17.35
C HIS A 260 15.71 -0.86 -17.34
N ASP A 261 15.25 -0.44 -16.16
CA ASP A 261 14.23 0.59 -16.02
C ASP A 261 14.69 1.94 -16.59
N LYS A 262 15.94 2.33 -16.29
CA LYS A 262 16.55 3.54 -16.83
C LYS A 262 16.69 3.49 -18.35
N ASN A 263 17.02 2.33 -18.90
CA ASN A 263 17.12 2.13 -20.34
C ASN A 263 15.74 2.23 -21.00
N ILE A 264 14.68 1.69 -20.41
CA ILE A 264 13.30 1.88 -20.89
C ILE A 264 12.94 3.36 -20.95
N ILE A 265 13.21 4.11 -19.87
CA ILE A 265 12.96 5.56 -19.81
C ILE A 265 13.77 6.30 -20.89
N TYR A 266 15.03 5.93 -21.07
CA TYR A 266 15.91 6.51 -22.08
C TYR A 266 15.39 6.25 -23.51
N GLN A 267 15.03 5.01 -23.83
CA GLN A 267 14.49 4.65 -25.15
C GLN A 267 13.19 5.39 -25.43
N ARG A 268 12.29 5.48 -24.44
CA ARG A 268 11.04 6.26 -24.56
C ARG A 268 11.31 7.74 -24.78
N SER A 269 12.27 8.31 -24.06
CA SER A 269 12.67 9.72 -24.22
C SER A 269 13.31 9.98 -25.58
N LYS A 270 14.15 9.05 -26.06
CA LYS A 270 14.76 9.12 -27.40
C LYS A 270 13.70 9.04 -28.49
N ALA A 271 12.76 8.11 -28.40
CA ALA A 271 11.64 8.01 -29.34
C ALA A 271 10.81 9.30 -29.39
N LEU A 272 10.52 9.92 -28.24
CA LEU A 272 9.84 11.23 -28.18
C LEU A 272 10.66 12.35 -28.80
N ARG A 273 11.98 12.37 -28.61
CA ARG A 273 12.88 13.35 -29.27
C ARG A 273 12.90 13.15 -30.77
N ASP A 274 13.01 11.91 -31.25
CA ASP A 274 13.02 11.60 -32.68
C ASP A 274 11.69 11.99 -33.36
N ILE A 275 10.56 11.78 -32.67
CA ILE A 275 9.24 12.27 -33.10
C ILE A 275 9.21 13.81 -33.14
N LYS A 276 9.77 14.48 -32.14
CA LYS A 276 9.82 15.95 -32.06
C LYS A 276 10.75 16.57 -33.12
N LEU A 277 11.83 15.87 -33.48
CA LEU A 277 12.77 16.26 -34.54
C LEU A 277 12.21 16.02 -35.95
N LYS A 278 11.40 14.97 -36.15
CA LYS A 278 10.73 14.66 -37.42
C LYS A 278 9.42 15.43 -37.62
N GLY A 279 8.78 15.87 -36.55
CA GLY A 279 7.57 16.69 -36.61
C GLY A 279 7.88 18.12 -37.02
N LYS A 280 7.28 18.61 -38.11
CA LYS A 280 7.20 20.05 -38.37
C LYS A 280 6.62 20.73 -37.12
N PRO A 281 7.11 21.90 -36.69
CA PRO A 281 6.53 22.61 -35.56
C PRO A 281 5.05 22.79 -35.83
N LEU A 282 4.19 22.18 -35.00
CA LEU A 282 2.76 22.44 -35.07
C LEU A 282 2.59 23.94 -34.85
N LYS A 283 1.96 24.64 -35.81
CA LYS A 283 1.50 26.00 -35.58
C LYS A 283 0.70 25.99 -34.27
N PRO A 284 0.89 27.00 -33.38
CA PRO A 284 0.12 27.07 -32.15
C PRO A 284 -1.35 26.96 -32.52
N ALA A 285 -2.00 25.91 -32.01
CA ALA A 285 -3.42 25.74 -32.22
C ALA A 285 -4.13 27.00 -31.71
N ALA A 286 -5.21 27.42 -32.37
CA ALA A 286 -6.03 28.53 -31.89
C ALA A 286 -6.32 28.34 -30.39
N ALA A 287 -6.29 29.44 -29.62
CA ALA A 287 -6.37 29.39 -28.15
C ALA A 287 -7.53 28.51 -27.65
N ASP A 288 -8.65 28.52 -28.37
CA ASP A 288 -9.83 27.70 -28.08
C ASP A 288 -9.56 26.19 -28.19
N VAL A 289 -8.83 25.77 -29.21
CA VAL A 289 -8.45 24.35 -29.42
C VAL A 289 -7.45 23.90 -28.35
N ALA A 290 -6.52 24.78 -27.96
CA ALA A 290 -5.57 24.52 -26.88
C ALA A 290 -6.27 24.41 -25.52
N ASN A 291 -7.24 25.29 -25.23
CA ASN A 291 -8.04 25.25 -24.01
C ASN A 291 -8.93 23.99 -23.95
N LEU A 292 -9.55 23.61 -25.07
CA LEU A 292 -10.38 22.39 -25.16
C LEU A 292 -9.53 21.12 -25.00
N ALA A 293 -8.33 21.10 -25.59
CA ALA A 293 -7.36 20.03 -25.39
C ALA A 293 -6.87 19.96 -23.94
N ALA A 294 -6.53 21.11 -23.34
CA ALA A 294 -6.11 21.20 -21.94
C ALA A 294 -7.23 20.71 -21.00
N ALA A 295 -8.48 21.12 -21.22
CA ALA A 295 -9.63 20.64 -20.45
C ALA A 295 -9.81 19.13 -20.57
N LYS A 296 -9.65 18.55 -21.78
CA LYS A 296 -9.71 17.08 -21.98
C LYS A 296 -8.58 16.37 -21.23
N ILE A 297 -7.35 16.86 -21.33
CA ILE A 297 -6.17 16.29 -20.65
C ILE A 297 -6.35 16.38 -19.13
N GLN A 298 -6.74 17.55 -18.62
CA GLN A 298 -6.98 17.78 -17.20
C GLN A 298 -8.11 16.90 -16.66
N LYS A 299 -9.21 16.75 -17.41
CA LYS A 299 -10.32 15.85 -17.04
C LYS A 299 -9.84 14.41 -16.92
N VAL A 300 -9.07 13.93 -17.89
CA VAL A 300 -8.49 12.57 -17.87
C VAL A 300 -7.51 12.41 -16.70
N PHE A 301 -6.63 13.39 -16.46
CA PHE A 301 -5.65 13.34 -15.39
C PHE A 301 -6.29 13.38 -13.99
N ARG A 302 -7.27 14.26 -13.77
CA ARG A 302 -8.05 14.31 -12.51
C ARG A 302 -8.72 12.97 -12.25
N GLY A 303 -9.41 12.42 -13.24
CA GLY A 303 -10.02 11.08 -13.13
C GLY A 303 -9.00 9.96 -12.91
N TYR A 304 -7.80 10.04 -13.50
CA TYR A 304 -6.72 9.10 -13.20
C TYR A 304 -6.25 9.23 -11.75
N LYS A 305 -6.08 10.46 -11.24
CA LYS A 305 -5.63 10.66 -9.87
C LYS A 305 -6.68 10.18 -8.87
N ASP A 306 -7.96 10.44 -9.13
CA ASP A 306 -9.06 9.92 -8.32
C ASP A 306 -9.00 8.38 -8.27
N ARG A 307 -8.86 7.73 -9.43
CA ARG A 307 -8.71 6.26 -9.51
C ARG A 307 -7.50 5.74 -8.75
N GLU A 308 -6.36 6.44 -8.78
CA GLU A 308 -5.20 6.08 -7.97
C GLU A 308 -5.49 6.17 -6.47
N THR A 309 -6.14 7.24 -6.03
CA THR A 309 -6.48 7.39 -4.60
C THR A 309 -7.45 6.31 -4.14
N LEU A 310 -8.45 5.96 -4.97
CA LEU A 310 -9.39 4.87 -4.69
C LEU A 310 -8.69 3.50 -4.62
N LYS A 311 -7.73 3.22 -5.53
CA LYS A 311 -6.92 1.99 -5.48
C LYS A 311 -6.11 1.88 -4.19
N ALA A 312 -5.51 2.99 -3.74
CA ALA A 312 -4.74 3.01 -2.50
C ALA A 312 -5.63 2.75 -1.27
N ARG A 313 -6.80 3.40 -1.19
CA ARG A 313 -7.77 3.18 -0.10
C ARG A 313 -8.31 1.75 -0.09
N GLU A 314 -8.58 1.18 -1.25
CA GLU A 314 -8.97 -0.22 -1.33
C GLU A 314 -7.90 -1.14 -0.75
N GLN A 315 -6.63 -1.00 -1.17
CA GLN A 315 -5.57 -1.88 -0.69
C GLN A 315 -5.50 -1.86 0.83
N GLN A 316 -5.69 -0.69 1.44
CA GLN A 316 -5.83 -0.54 2.88
C GLN A 316 -7.06 -1.26 3.43
N ARG A 317 -8.23 -1.14 2.78
CA ARG A 317 -9.47 -1.85 3.18
C ARG A 317 -9.34 -3.37 3.05
N ARG A 318 -8.71 -3.88 2.00
CA ARG A 318 -8.45 -5.32 1.81
C ARG A 318 -7.49 -5.87 2.85
N LEU A 319 -6.44 -5.11 3.14
CA LEU A 319 -5.50 -5.41 4.22
C LEU A 319 -6.24 -5.48 5.56
N LEU A 320 -7.17 -4.54 5.80
CA LEU A 320 -8.00 -4.53 6.99
C LEU A 320 -8.93 -5.75 7.09
N ILE A 321 -9.52 -6.17 5.96
CA ILE A 321 -10.47 -7.29 5.91
C ILE A 321 -9.76 -8.66 5.88
N GLY A 322 -8.43 -8.69 5.78
CA GLY A 322 -7.64 -9.94 5.71
C GLY A 322 -7.75 -10.67 4.37
N ILE A 323 -8.33 -10.05 3.34
CA ILE A 323 -8.41 -10.58 1.98
C ILE A 323 -7.12 -10.18 1.26
N TYR A 324 -6.06 -10.93 1.52
CA TYR A 324 -4.79 -10.78 0.80
C TYR A 324 -4.73 -11.81 -0.34
N LEU A 325 -4.69 -11.32 -1.58
CA LEU A 325 -4.19 -12.11 -2.69
C LEU A 325 -2.66 -12.14 -2.54
N ILE A 326 -2.13 -13.25 -2.03
CA ILE A 326 -0.73 -13.60 -2.25
C ILE A 326 -0.63 -13.96 -3.74
N VAL A 327 -0.05 -13.05 -4.52
CA VAL A 327 0.41 -13.33 -5.89
C VAL A 327 1.93 -13.45 -5.86
#